data_AF-B3SFS0-F1
#
_entry.id   AF-B3SFS0-F1
#
_cell.length_a   1.000
_cell.length_b   1.000
_cell.length_c   1.000
_cell.angle_alpha   90.00
_cell.angle_beta   90.00
_cell.angle_gamma   90.00
#
_symmetry.space_group_name_H-M   'P 1'
#
loop_
_entity.id
_entity.type
_entity.pdbx_description
1 polymer ?
#
loop_
_entity_poly.entity_id
_entity_poly.type
_entity_poly.pdbx_seq_one_letter_code
_entity_poly.pdbx_strand_id
1 'polypeptide(L)'
;MASFTVIFCRMLQGFTSMGEILGAQLYIMESLKPPYSYMCTSIINVNSKLGGSFALLVAYFATSIAFDWRIAFWIGAIIAIIGIVARTKLRETPEFIDYKKRLRIQTELEKQNNNTLINSNIVKEKLDKKIVLSYFIMHLPFAIYFYIAYIYTVPFMKVKLGMNIIPLLKKFHPLKLAK
;
A
#
# COMPACT_ATOMS: atom_id res chain seq x y z
N MET A 1 -6.46 0.53 27.63
CA MET A 1 -5.96 -0.73 27.03
C MET A 1 -6.48 -0.94 25.60
N ALA A 2 -7.81 -0.95 25.36
CA ALA A 2 -8.39 -1.18 24.03
C ALA A 2 -7.86 -0.25 22.91
N SER A 3 -7.61 1.02 23.23
CA SER A 3 -7.07 1.99 22.25
C SER A 3 -5.68 1.60 21.71
N PHE A 4 -4.80 1.05 22.55
CA PHE A 4 -3.46 0.63 22.11
C PHE A 4 -3.52 -0.57 21.16
N THR A 5 -4.40 -1.54 21.45
CA THR A 5 -4.61 -2.71 20.59
C THR A 5 -5.12 -2.31 19.22
N VAL A 6 -6.07 -1.37 19.14
CA VAL A 6 -6.60 -0.88 17.87
C VAL A 6 -5.52 -0.13 17.08
N ILE A 7 -4.72 0.70 17.74
CA ILE A 7 -3.61 1.42 17.10
C ILE A 7 -2.59 0.43 16.53
N PHE A 8 -2.19 -0.59 17.30
CA PHE A 8 -1.24 -1.60 16.86
C PHE A 8 -1.77 -2.40 15.66
N CYS A 9 -3.04 -2.82 15.71
CA CYS A 9 -3.68 -3.50 14.59
C CYS A 9 -3.70 -2.63 13.32
N ARG A 10 -3.99 -1.33 13.46
CA ARG A 10 -3.95 -0.37 12.34
C ARG A 10 -2.54 -0.19 11.77
N MET A 11 -1.51 -0.21 12.61
CA MET A 11 -0.12 -0.19 12.15
C MET A 11 0.23 -1.44 11.34
N LEU A 12 -0.13 -2.62 11.84
CA LEU A 12 0.09 -3.89 11.11
C LEU A 12 -0.67 -3.95 9.79
N GLN A 13 -1.92 -3.47 9.77
CA GLN A 13 -2.72 -3.39 8.55
C GLN A 13 -2.07 -2.47 7.51
N GLY A 14 -1.58 -1.30 7.94
CA GLY A 14 -0.86 -0.37 7.06
C GLY A 14 0.43 -0.94 6.51
N PHE A 15 1.21 -1.62 7.35
CA PHE A 15 2.44 -2.31 6.94
C PHE A 15 2.15 -3.40 5.89
N THR A 16 1.12 -4.21 6.11
CA THR A 16 0.71 -5.27 5.20
C THR A 16 0.27 -4.70 3.84
N SER A 17 -0.61 -3.70 3.82
CA SER A 17 -1.05 -3.06 2.57
C SER A 17 0.10 -2.46 1.77
N MET A 18 1.12 -1.90 2.42
CA MET A 18 2.29 -1.38 1.71
C MET A 18 3.08 -2.50 1.00
N GLY A 19 3.27 -3.64 1.69
CA GLY A 19 3.94 -4.81 1.12
C GLY A 19 3.17 -5.42 -0.06
N GLU A 20 1.84 -5.40 -0.01
CA GLU A 20 1.00 -5.89 -1.10
C GLU A 20 1.13 -5.05 -2.38
N ILE A 21 1.15 -3.72 -2.26
CA ILE A 21 1.29 -2.82 -3.41
C ILE A 21 2.68 -2.95 -4.03
N LEU A 22 3.74 -2.91 -3.20
CA LEU A 22 5.12 -3.05 -3.68
C LEU A 22 5.37 -4.43 -4.28
N GLY A 23 4.86 -5.50 -3.66
CA GLY A 23 4.97 -6.86 -4.18
C GLY A 23 4.26 -7.04 -5.52
N ALA A 24 3.07 -6.44 -5.70
CA ALA A 24 2.37 -6.48 -6.99
C ALA A 24 3.11 -5.71 -8.09
N GLN A 25 3.72 -4.56 -7.76
CA GLN A 25 4.53 -3.79 -8.70
C GLN A 25 5.78 -4.56 -9.12
N LEU A 26 6.50 -5.14 -8.15
CA LEU A 26 7.68 -5.96 -8.41
C LEU A 26 7.33 -7.17 -9.28
N TYR A 27 6.25 -7.87 -8.95
CA TYR A 27 5.75 -9.00 -9.74
C TYR A 27 5.53 -8.65 -11.22
N ILE A 28 4.88 -7.52 -11.49
CA ILE A 28 4.64 -7.05 -12.86
C ILE A 28 5.93 -6.65 -13.55
N MET A 29 6.86 -6.01 -12.83
CA MET A 29 8.15 -5.60 -13.37
C MET A 29 9.02 -6.79 -13.78
N GLU A 30 9.01 -7.86 -12.98
CA GLU A 30 9.74 -9.09 -13.24
C GLU A 30 9.04 -9.98 -14.29
N SER A 31 7.70 -9.95 -14.35
CA SER A 31 6.92 -10.78 -15.29
C SER A 31 6.90 -10.25 -16.72
N LEU A 32 6.93 -8.92 -16.89
CA LEU A 32 6.78 -8.27 -18.19
C LEU A 32 8.08 -7.57 -18.61
N LYS A 33 8.47 -7.72 -19.87
CA LYS A 33 9.60 -6.98 -20.42
C LYS A 33 9.24 -5.49 -20.60
N PRO A 34 10.22 -4.57 -20.46
CA PRO A 34 10.06 -3.20 -20.92
C PRO A 34 9.60 -3.15 -22.38
N PRO A 35 8.71 -2.22 -22.79
CA PRO A 35 8.17 -1.09 -22.02
C PRO A 35 6.85 -1.37 -21.27
N TYR A 36 6.21 -2.52 -21.48
CA TYR A 36 4.86 -2.80 -20.96
C TYR A 36 4.80 -2.88 -19.43
N SER A 37 5.90 -3.30 -18.79
CA SER A 37 6.03 -3.35 -17.33
C SER A 37 5.80 -1.99 -16.67
N TYR A 38 6.30 -0.89 -17.26
CA TYR A 38 6.12 0.46 -16.71
C TYR A 38 4.65 0.91 -16.78
N MET A 39 3.99 0.68 -17.92
CA MET A 39 2.57 1.03 -18.09
C MET A 39 1.68 0.26 -17.10
N CYS A 40 1.92 -1.04 -16.93
CA CYS A 40 1.15 -1.87 -16.00
C CYS A 40 1.39 -1.45 -14.53
N THR A 41 2.63 -1.10 -14.17
CA THR A 41 2.96 -0.57 -12.84
C THR A 41 2.26 0.77 -12.57
N SER A 42 2.18 1.65 -13.58
CA SER A 42 1.43 2.91 -13.47
C SER A 42 -0.07 2.67 -13.27
N ILE A 43 -0.66 1.69 -13.96
CA ILE A 43 -2.07 1.32 -13.78
C ILE A 43 -2.33 0.85 -12.33
N ILE A 44 -1.43 0.05 -11.75
CA ILE A 44 -1.55 -0.35 -10.33
C ILE A 44 -1.56 0.88 -9.42
N ASN A 45 -0.64 1.83 -9.63
CA ASN A 45 -0.57 3.05 -8.82
C ASN A 45 -1.84 3.91 -8.93
N VAL A 46 -2.39 4.05 -10.14
CA VAL A 46 -3.64 4.79 -10.37
C VAL A 46 -4.80 4.08 -9.67
N ASN A 47 -4.91 2.76 -9.83
CA ASN A 47 -5.96 1.97 -9.18
C ASN A 47 -5.88 2.02 -7.65
N SER A 48 -4.68 1.99 -7.06
CA SER A 48 -4.50 2.14 -5.61
C SER A 48 -5.00 3.50 -5.10
N LYS A 49 -4.69 4.58 -5.82
CA LYS A 49 -5.19 5.93 -5.49
C LYS A 49 -6.70 6.03 -5.65
N LEU A 50 -7.25 5.50 -6.74
CA LEU A 50 -8.70 5.45 -6.98
C LEU A 50 -9.43 4.65 -5.90
N GLY A 51 -8.90 3.49 -5.50
CA GLY A 51 -9.46 2.68 -4.42
C GLY A 51 -9.46 3.43 -3.08
N GLY A 52 -8.39 4.17 -2.78
CA GLY A 52 -8.33 5.05 -1.61
C GLY A 52 -9.38 6.18 -1.64
N SER A 53 -9.55 6.85 -2.79
CA SER A 53 -10.59 7.85 -2.97
C SER A 53 -12.00 7.26 -2.85
N PHE A 54 -12.23 6.07 -3.38
CA PHE A 54 -13.50 5.35 -3.24
C PHE A 54 -13.79 4.98 -1.79
N ALA A 55 -12.79 4.48 -1.05
CA ALA A 55 -12.93 4.20 0.38
C ALA A 55 -13.28 5.48 1.18
N LEU A 56 -12.67 6.61 0.84
CA LEU A 56 -12.99 7.90 1.45
C LEU A 56 -14.43 8.34 1.14
N LEU A 57 -14.90 8.13 -0.09
CA LEU A 57 -16.28 8.41 -0.48
C LEU A 57 -17.28 7.56 0.33
N VAL A 58 -17.01 6.26 0.47
CA VAL A 58 -17.83 5.35 1.30
C VAL A 58 -17.83 5.80 2.77
N ALA A 59 -16.68 6.21 3.30
CA ALA A 59 -16.58 6.72 4.67
C ALA A 59 -17.35 8.04 4.87
N TYR A 60 -17.33 8.93 3.87
CA TYR A 60 -18.13 10.15 3.87
C TYR A 60 -19.62 9.85 3.93
N PHE A 61 -20.12 8.97 3.04
CA PHE A 61 -21.52 8.54 3.07
C PHE A 61 -21.89 7.89 4.40
N ALA A 62 -21.00 7.06 4.95
CA ALA A 62 -21.21 6.42 6.25
C ALA A 62 -21.43 7.44 7.38
N THR A 63 -20.66 8.54 7.35
CA THR A 63 -20.71 9.59 8.37
C THR A 63 -21.86 10.58 8.15
N SER A 64 -22.21 10.90 6.90
CA SER A 64 -23.18 11.97 6.58
C SER A 64 -24.64 11.53 6.61
N ILE A 65 -24.96 10.27 6.34
CA ILE A 65 -26.36 9.78 6.22
C ILE A 65 -26.81 9.02 7.49
N ALA A 66 -26.03 9.04 8.58
CA ALA A 66 -26.21 8.13 9.73
C ALA A 66 -26.29 6.66 9.27
N PHE A 67 -25.49 6.32 8.26
CA PHE A 67 -25.41 4.97 7.72
C PHE A 67 -24.71 4.07 8.74
N ASP A 68 -25.14 2.82 8.85
CA ASP A 68 -24.45 1.85 9.67
C ASP A 68 -23.05 1.59 9.11
N TRP A 69 -22.03 1.93 9.89
CA TRP A 69 -20.62 1.69 9.58
C TRP A 69 -20.33 0.23 9.17
N ARG A 70 -21.19 -0.70 9.59
CA ARG A 70 -21.17 -2.13 9.21
C ARG A 70 -21.23 -2.34 7.69
N ILE A 71 -22.01 -1.54 6.94
CA ILE A 71 -22.11 -1.72 5.48
C ILE A 71 -20.77 -1.38 4.81
N ALA A 72 -20.04 -0.37 5.30
CA ALA A 72 -18.71 -0.06 4.79
C ALA A 72 -17.75 -1.25 4.98
N PHE A 73 -17.87 -1.97 6.10
CA PHE A 73 -17.11 -3.20 6.33
C PHE A 73 -17.54 -4.34 5.39
N TRP A 74 -18.84 -4.52 5.13
CA TRP A 74 -19.33 -5.53 4.19
C TRP A 74 -18.82 -5.30 2.76
N ILE A 75 -18.83 -4.05 2.29
CA ILE A 75 -18.26 -3.67 0.99
C ILE A 75 -16.77 -4.02 0.95
N GLY A 76 -16.02 -3.67 2.01
CA GLY A 76 -14.61 -4.02 2.14
C GLY A 76 -14.36 -5.54 2.14
N ALA A 77 -15.23 -6.32 2.81
CA ALA A 77 -15.13 -7.77 2.87
C ALA A 77 -15.33 -8.42 1.50
N ILE A 78 -16.30 -7.95 0.71
CA ILE A 78 -16.52 -8.43 -0.67
C ILE A 78 -15.28 -8.18 -1.53
N ILE A 79 -14.71 -6.97 -1.45
CA ILE A 79 -13.49 -6.60 -2.18
C ILE A 79 -12.32 -7.49 -1.74
N ALA A 80 -12.18 -7.76 -0.45
CA ALA A 80 -11.15 -8.63 0.09
C ALA A 80 -11.26 -10.06 -0.45
N ILE A 81 -12.46 -10.63 -0.53
CA ILE A 81 -12.70 -11.97 -1.10
C ILE A 81 -12.28 -12.00 -2.58
N ILE A 82 -12.69 -11.01 -3.36
CA ILE A 82 -12.30 -10.90 -4.77
C ILE A 82 -10.77 -10.82 -4.90
N GLY A 83 -10.11 -10.03 -4.04
CA GLY A 83 -8.67 -9.90 -3.99
C GLY A 83 -7.96 -11.23 -3.67
N ILE A 84 -8.50 -12.01 -2.73
CA ILE A 84 -7.97 -13.35 -2.39
C ILE A 84 -8.08 -14.28 -3.60
N VAL A 85 -9.25 -14.35 -4.23
CA VAL A 85 -9.45 -15.21 -5.41
C VAL A 85 -8.52 -14.79 -6.55
N ALA A 86 -8.37 -13.49 -6.80
CA ALA A 86 -7.44 -12.98 -7.79
C ALA A 86 -6.00 -13.43 -7.49
N ARG A 87 -5.55 -13.34 -6.24
CA ARG A 87 -4.20 -13.77 -5.81
C ARG A 87 -3.94 -15.25 -6.04
N THR A 88 -4.94 -16.11 -5.85
CA THR A 88 -4.75 -17.56 -6.06
C THR A 88 -4.47 -17.95 -7.52
N LYS A 89 -4.75 -17.07 -8.49
CA LYS A 89 -4.55 -17.34 -9.92
C LYS A 89 -3.25 -16.76 -10.49
N LEU A 90 -2.46 -16.01 -9.71
CA LEU A 90 -1.18 -15.48 -10.18
C LEU A 90 -0.16 -16.61 -10.28
N ARG A 91 0.42 -16.81 -11.46
CA ARG A 91 1.52 -17.75 -11.71
C ARG A 91 2.81 -17.17 -11.16
N GLU A 92 3.63 -17.99 -10.52
CA GLU A 92 4.95 -17.57 -10.02
C GLU A 92 5.81 -16.90 -11.10
N THR A 93 6.56 -15.87 -10.71
CA THR A 93 7.41 -15.08 -11.62
C THR A 93 8.56 -15.93 -12.19
N PRO A 94 8.98 -15.75 -13.46
CA PRO A 94 10.11 -16.51 -14.03
C PRO A 94 11.41 -16.37 -13.22
N GLU A 95 11.68 -15.18 -12.68
CA GLU A 95 12.85 -14.94 -11.83
C GLU A 95 12.77 -15.69 -10.48
N PHE A 96 11.58 -15.76 -9.88
CA PHE A 96 11.35 -16.53 -8.67
C PHE A 96 11.47 -18.05 -8.91
N ILE A 97 11.00 -18.53 -10.07
CA ILE A 97 11.17 -19.93 -10.47
C ILE A 97 12.65 -20.28 -10.63
N ASP A 98 13.42 -19.40 -11.28
CA ASP A 98 14.87 -19.57 -11.45
C ASP A 98 15.60 -19.51 -10.11
N TYR A 99 15.21 -18.59 -9.21
CA TYR A 99 15.75 -18.51 -7.84
C TYR A 99 15.48 -19.80 -7.06
N LYS A 100 14.24 -20.30 -7.08
CA LYS A 100 13.87 -21.57 -6.42
C LYS A 100 14.60 -22.78 -7.00
N LYS A 101 14.85 -22.80 -8.31
CA LYS A 101 15.64 -23.83 -8.97
C LYS A 101 17.10 -23.80 -8.52
N ARG A 102 17.72 -22.62 -8.45
CA ARG A 102 19.09 -22.43 -7.94
C ARG A 102 19.21 -22.89 -6.49
N LEU A 103 18.24 -22.56 -5.63
CA LEU A 103 18.19 -23.03 -4.24
C LEU A 103 18.11 -24.55 -4.13
N ARG A 104 17.24 -25.19 -4.91
CA ARG A 104 17.10 -26.67 -4.90
C ARG A 104 18.39 -27.38 -5.29
N ILE A 105 19.04 -26.92 -6.38
CA ILE A 105 20.32 -27.47 -6.84
C ILE A 105 21.38 -27.33 -5.73
N GLN A 106 21.40 -26.21 -4.99
CA GLN A 106 22.33 -26.03 -3.87
C GLN A 106 22.03 -26.96 -2.69
N THR A 107 20.77 -27.11 -2.29
CA THR A 107 20.40 -28.02 -1.20
C THR A 107 20.74 -29.48 -1.54
N GLU A 108 20.64 -29.86 -2.81
CA GLU A 108 21.05 -31.18 -3.29
C GLU A 108 22.58 -31.35 -3.27
N LEU A 109 23.34 -30.32 -3.66
CA LEU A 109 24.81 -30.32 -3.58
C LEU A 109 25.33 -30.32 -2.13
N GLU A 110 24.67 -29.62 -1.20
CA GLU A 110 25.01 -29.58 0.24
C GLU A 110 24.80 -30.94 0.91
N LYS A 111 23.74 -31.68 0.56
CA LYS A 111 23.49 -33.03 1.09
C LYS A 111 24.51 -34.07 0.61
N GLN A 112 25.17 -33.82 -0.51
CA GLN A 112 26.19 -34.73 -1.05
C GLN A 112 27.60 -34.43 -0.51
N ASN A 113 27.88 -33.18 -0.14
CA ASN A 113 29.22 -32.75 0.21
C ASN A 113 29.30 -32.40 1.70
N ASN A 114 29.39 -33.42 2.55
CA ASN A 114 29.28 -33.35 4.01
C ASN A 114 30.26 -32.43 4.75
N ASN A 115 31.13 -31.65 4.09
CA ASN A 115 32.13 -30.85 4.81
C ASN A 115 32.74 -29.66 4.04
N THR A 116 31.99 -28.95 3.22
CA THR A 116 32.47 -27.62 2.79
C THR A 116 31.34 -26.59 2.82
N LEU A 117 31.51 -25.63 3.71
CA LEU A 117 30.79 -24.35 3.80
C LEU A 117 31.06 -23.52 2.53
N ILE A 118 30.64 -24.01 1.36
CA ILE A 118 30.86 -23.33 0.08
C ILE A 118 29.82 -22.21 -0.05
N ASN A 119 30.28 -21.02 0.30
CA ASN A 119 29.79 -19.73 -0.17
C ASN A 119 28.27 -19.51 -0.06
N SER A 120 27.87 -19.13 1.16
CA SER A 120 26.62 -18.41 1.47
C SER A 120 26.36 -17.12 0.67
N ASN A 121 27.11 -16.82 -0.39
CA ASN A 121 27.06 -15.56 -1.14
C ASN A 121 25.85 -15.45 -2.08
N ILE A 122 25.16 -16.55 -2.41
CA ILE A 122 23.94 -16.49 -3.24
C ILE A 122 22.68 -16.31 -2.36
N VAL A 123 22.69 -16.81 -1.12
CA VAL A 123 21.60 -16.59 -0.15
C VAL A 123 21.79 -15.28 0.64
N LYS A 124 23.04 -14.83 0.81
CA LYS A 124 23.36 -13.48 1.29
C LYS A 124 23.54 -12.55 0.11
N GLU A 125 22.47 -12.29 -0.63
CA GLU A 125 22.38 -10.99 -1.29
C GLU A 125 22.30 -9.96 -0.15
N LYS A 126 23.48 -9.49 0.27
CA LYS A 126 23.64 -8.72 1.49
C LYS A 126 23.04 -7.36 1.19
N LEU A 127 21.78 -7.18 1.58
CA LEU A 127 21.07 -5.92 1.43
C LEU A 127 21.94 -4.83 2.04
N ASP A 128 22.49 -3.97 1.17
CA ASP A 128 23.42 -2.96 1.63
C ASP A 128 22.64 -2.00 2.53
N LYS A 129 22.97 -2.02 3.82
CA LYS A 129 22.32 -1.19 4.83
C LYS A 129 22.36 0.28 4.45
N LYS A 130 23.38 0.72 3.69
CA LYS A 130 23.49 2.08 3.16
C LYS A 130 22.42 2.39 2.12
N ILE A 131 22.13 1.44 1.23
CA ILE A 131 21.07 1.57 0.22
C ILE A 131 19.72 1.66 0.91
N VAL A 132 19.44 0.76 1.86
CA VAL A 132 18.18 0.79 2.64
C VAL A 132 18.01 2.11 3.38
N LEU A 133 19.06 2.59 4.04
CA LEU A 133 19.02 3.87 4.76
C LEU A 133 18.83 5.04 3.80
N SER A 134 19.47 5.01 2.63
CA SER A 134 19.31 6.04 1.59
C SER A 134 17.87 6.08 1.06
N TYR A 135 17.27 4.94 0.75
CA TYR A 135 15.86 4.85 0.33
C TYR A 135 14.91 5.33 1.43
N PHE A 136 15.19 4.99 2.69
CA PHE A 136 14.40 5.45 3.83
C PHE A 136 14.42 6.98 3.96
N ILE A 137 15.61 7.59 3.88
CA ILE A 137 15.77 9.06 3.94
C ILE A 137 15.08 9.72 2.74
N MET A 138 15.13 9.12 1.55
CA MET A 138 14.47 9.66 0.36
C MET A 138 12.94 9.68 0.48
N HIS A 139 12.35 8.77 1.27
CA HIS A 139 10.90 8.72 1.52
C HIS A 139 10.43 9.60 2.69
N LEU A 140 11.32 10.03 3.58
CA LEU A 140 10.98 10.91 4.71
C LEU A 140 10.32 12.25 4.27
N PRO A 141 10.83 12.97 3.25
CA PRO A 141 10.23 14.20 2.75
C PRO A 141 8.78 14.03 2.29
N PHE A 142 8.44 12.87 1.72
CA PHE A 142 7.08 12.58 1.29
C PHE A 142 6.11 12.52 2.48
N ALA A 143 6.52 11.87 3.57
CA ALA A 143 5.72 11.80 4.80
C ALA A 143 5.54 13.19 5.45
N ILE A 144 6.62 14.00 5.48
CA ILE A 144 6.60 15.36 6.02
C ILE A 144 5.67 16.25 5.17
N TYR A 145 5.81 16.20 3.85
CA TYR A 145 4.95 16.93 2.91
C TYR A 145 3.48 16.56 3.10
N PHE A 146 3.17 15.25 3.20
CA PHE A 146 1.80 14.79 3.42
C PHE A 146 1.22 15.31 4.73
N TYR A 147 1.99 15.26 5.82
CA TYR A 147 1.55 15.77 7.12
C TYR A 147 1.27 17.27 7.08
N ILE A 148 2.21 18.05 6.53
CA ILE A 148 2.04 19.51 6.46
C ILE A 148 0.85 19.85 5.56
N ALA A 149 0.80 19.29 4.35
CA ALA A 149 -0.21 19.65 3.35
C ALA A 149 -1.63 19.24 3.77
N TYR A 150 -1.82 18.04 4.32
CA TYR A 150 -3.17 17.51 4.59
C TYR A 150 -3.59 17.62 6.06
N ILE A 151 -2.67 17.44 7.02
CA ILE A 151 -3.02 17.38 8.44
C ILE A 151 -2.85 18.74 9.12
N TYR A 152 -1.79 19.49 8.81
CA TYR A 152 -1.52 20.78 9.45
C TYR A 152 -2.28 21.94 8.78
N THR A 153 -2.34 21.97 7.44
CA THR A 153 -2.99 23.06 6.69
C THR A 153 -4.47 23.21 7.04
N VAL A 154 -5.20 22.11 7.25
CA VAL A 154 -6.65 22.14 7.56
C VAL A 154 -6.97 22.91 8.86
N PRO A 155 -6.40 22.55 10.03
CA PRO A 155 -6.59 23.33 11.26
C PRO A 155 -5.97 24.72 11.18
N PHE A 156 -4.85 24.92 10.48
CA PHE A 156 -4.26 26.24 10.26
C PHE A 156 -5.24 27.20 9.54
N MET A 157 -5.84 26.74 8.44
CA MET A 157 -6.85 27.51 7.71
C MET A 157 -8.10 27.80 8.56
N LYS A 158 -8.52 26.83 9.38
CA LYS A 158 -9.72 26.99 10.21
C LYS A 158 -9.50 27.94 11.39
N VAL A 159 -8.39 27.81 12.11
CA VAL A 159 -8.13 28.54 13.37
C VAL A 159 -7.49 29.90 13.13
N LYS A 160 -6.50 30.00 12.24
CA LYS A 160 -5.78 31.27 12.01
C LYS A 160 -6.37 32.12 10.90
N LEU A 161 -6.88 31.51 9.82
CA LEU A 161 -7.45 32.25 8.69
C LEU A 161 -8.98 32.43 8.79
N GLY A 162 -9.62 31.88 9.84
CA GLY A 162 -11.07 32.01 10.07
C GLY A 162 -11.94 31.35 8.98
N MET A 163 -11.33 30.53 8.10
CA MET A 163 -12.04 29.87 7.00
C MET A 163 -12.85 28.68 7.54
N ASN A 164 -14.07 28.94 7.97
CA ASN A 164 -15.04 27.88 8.20
C ASN A 164 -15.51 27.32 6.85
N ILE A 165 -15.44 26.00 6.69
CA ILE A 165 -15.82 25.28 5.47
C ILE A 165 -17.32 25.47 5.13
N ILE A 166 -18.15 25.73 6.15
CA ILE A 166 -19.62 25.86 6.05
C ILE A 166 -20.03 27.11 5.22
N PRO A 167 -19.57 28.35 5.53
CA PRO A 167 -19.79 29.51 4.66
C PRO A 167 -19.27 29.34 3.23
N LEU A 168 -18.11 28.67 3.07
CA LEU A 168 -17.46 28.52 1.77
C LEU A 168 -18.23 27.55 0.85
N LEU A 169 -18.74 26.44 1.39
CA LEU A 169 -19.64 25.52 0.69
C LEU A 169 -20.98 26.19 0.33
N LYS A 170 -21.52 27.05 1.20
CA LYS A 170 -22.76 27.80 0.93
C LYS A 170 -22.58 28.81 -0.22
N LYS A 171 -21.37 29.34 -0.41
CA LYS A 171 -21.00 30.23 -1.51
C LYS A 171 -20.80 29.50 -2.85
N PHE A 172 -20.29 28.26 -2.82
CA PHE A 172 -20.08 27.44 -4.02
C PHE A 172 -21.30 26.61 -4.43
N HIS A 173 -22.23 26.34 -3.51
CA HIS A 173 -23.44 25.56 -3.78
C HIS A 173 -24.70 26.26 -3.24
N PRO A 174 -25.08 27.44 -3.79
CA PRO A 174 -26.21 28.23 -3.30
C PRO A 174 -27.59 27.59 -3.57
N LEU A 175 -27.68 26.49 -4.31
CA LEU A 175 -28.93 25.99 -4.91
C LEU A 175 -29.59 24.76 -4.23
N LYS A 176 -29.04 24.22 -3.13
CA LYS A 176 -29.66 23.06 -2.43
C LYS A 176 -30.11 23.28 -0.98
N LEU A 177 -30.10 24.51 -0.46
CA LEU A 177 -30.54 24.81 0.92
C LEU A 177 -31.83 25.63 0.99
N ALA A 178 -32.62 25.64 -0.08
CA ALA A 178 -33.99 26.17 -0.10
C ALA A 178 -34.99 25.03 -0.31
N LYS A 179 -35.07 24.12 0.66
CA LYS A 179 -36.23 23.29 0.97
C LYS A 179 -36.04 22.62 2.32
#